data_AF-A0A965W480-F1
#
_entry.id   AF-A0A965W480-F1
#
_cell.length_a   1.000
_cell.length_b   1.000
_cell.length_c   1.000
_cell.angle_alpha   90.00
_cell.angle_beta   90.00
_cell.angle_gamma   90.00
#
_symmetry.space_group_name_H-M   'P 1'
#
loop_
_entity.id
_entity.type
_entity.pdbx_description
1 polymer ?
#
loop_
_entity_poly.entity_id
_entity_poly.type
_entity_poly.pdbx_seq_one_letter_code
_entity_poly.pdbx_strand_id
1 'polypeptide(L)'
;MNARSISPPSIHGPVTLKSSLGVNDTVVSVGAMATDSVCSGKAGASVRPSREHAPSVTVLNATRATMQAAPMRSLAAGRVVTTSYESRRSSVLVCVIDQLSLLTVHAHPDDEASKGAPTLAKYAREGVHTTLVCCTGGEEGDLNNSALAEPGQPFHGLDAAATKQLLAELRPNELAESARIIGFSRVEMLGYRDSGMPESPANSHAQSFHMADVDEATGRLVASIRSNRPQVMITYGDDQRGYPHPDHLKVHEISVLAFDRAGDDEWYPEAGAAWQPLKLYYSVWSRARLTAVHEALIRLRGSSPYDEKWFERPNLDARITTRLHVGDYLWARSGALRAHKTQVDEREPFWFGLSDAELAEVYPYEDWVLARSLVPSRAVASRVPGDGALTHSEPGDGAQPAAELEDDLFAGIRTPTPMVT
;
A
#
# COMPACT_ATOMS: atom_id res chain seq x y z
N MET A 1 17.81 55.39 -21.22
CA MET A 1 18.91 56.06 -20.49
C MET A 1 19.28 55.17 -19.31
N ASN A 2 20.54 54.72 -19.30
CA ASN A 2 21.33 54.05 -18.26
C ASN A 2 20.68 53.67 -16.91
N ALA A 3 20.73 52.38 -16.58
CA ALA A 3 20.89 51.93 -15.19
C ALA A 3 22.00 50.86 -15.16
N ARG A 4 23.00 51.12 -14.32
CA ARG A 4 24.31 50.47 -14.24
C ARG A 4 24.26 49.21 -13.38
N SER A 5 25.10 48.25 -13.76
CA SER A 5 25.53 47.06 -13.02
C SER A 5 26.13 47.38 -11.64
N ILE A 6 25.78 46.63 -10.60
CA ILE A 6 26.61 46.47 -9.40
C ILE A 6 26.45 45.04 -8.85
N SER A 7 27.57 44.31 -8.84
CA SER A 7 27.92 43.17 -7.95
C SER A 7 29.44 43.29 -7.70
N PRO A 8 30.05 42.69 -6.65
CA PRO A 8 29.63 42.32 -5.29
C PRO A 8 30.63 42.92 -4.24
N PRO A 9 30.73 42.35 -3.01
CA PRO A 9 32.06 41.81 -2.68
C PRO A 9 32.05 40.43 -2.00
N SER A 10 33.06 39.66 -2.38
CA SER A 10 33.50 38.39 -1.82
C SER A 10 34.41 38.62 -0.61
N ILE A 11 34.34 37.76 0.41
CA ILE A 11 35.40 37.62 1.43
C ILE A 11 35.73 36.13 1.62
N HIS A 12 37.03 35.85 1.52
CA HIS A 12 37.76 34.58 1.73
C HIS A 12 37.55 34.00 3.15
N GLY A 13 37.53 32.69 3.36
CA GLY A 13 38.70 31.80 3.37
C GLY A 13 38.40 30.47 4.09
N PRO A 14 39.34 29.50 4.10
CA PRO A 14 39.05 28.07 4.24
C PRO A 14 38.97 27.59 5.69
N VAL A 15 38.06 26.66 5.97
CA VAL A 15 38.10 25.85 7.20
C VAL A 15 38.45 24.42 6.82
N THR A 16 39.67 24.01 7.17
CA THR A 16 40.13 22.63 7.14
C THR A 16 39.85 22.01 8.51
N LEU A 17 39.03 20.96 8.58
CA LEU A 17 39.07 20.02 9.69
C LEU A 17 39.06 18.58 9.16
N LYS A 18 40.01 17.82 9.70
CA LYS A 18 40.46 16.50 9.27
C LYS A 18 39.43 15.41 9.60
N SER A 19 39.47 14.41 8.72
CA SER A 19 38.96 13.04 8.78
C SER A 19 38.99 12.32 10.14
N SER A 20 37.99 11.47 10.37
CA SER A 20 38.18 10.14 10.95
C SER A 20 37.09 9.16 10.48
N LEU A 21 37.48 8.33 9.50
CA LEU A 21 37.29 6.87 9.36
C LEU A 21 35.97 6.21 9.79
N GLY A 22 35.37 5.47 8.84
CA GLY A 22 34.41 4.39 9.13
C GLY A 22 33.51 3.95 7.96
N VAL A 23 34.06 3.77 6.74
CA VAL A 23 33.33 3.14 5.62
C VAL A 23 33.51 1.62 5.72
N ASN A 24 32.41 0.87 5.84
CA ASN A 24 32.39 -0.56 5.55
C ASN A 24 31.75 -0.74 4.18
N ASP A 25 32.60 -0.80 3.15
CA ASP A 25 32.27 -1.40 1.86
C ASP A 25 32.25 -2.92 2.03
N THR A 26 31.08 -3.54 1.86
CA THR A 26 31.00 -4.97 1.55
C THR A 26 30.59 -5.09 0.08
N VAL A 27 31.60 -5.23 -0.77
CA VAL A 27 31.47 -5.73 -2.13
C VAL A 27 31.15 -7.22 -2.06
N VAL A 28 30.00 -7.65 -2.55
CA VAL A 28 29.73 -9.08 -2.84
C VAL A 28 29.80 -9.28 -4.33
N SER A 29 30.80 -10.05 -4.77
CA SER A 29 31.03 -10.47 -6.14
C SER A 29 29.86 -11.32 -6.67
N VAL A 30 29.33 -10.93 -7.82
CA VAL A 30 28.42 -11.76 -8.62
C VAL A 30 29.27 -12.72 -9.46
N GLY A 31 29.21 -14.01 -9.13
CA GLY A 31 29.79 -15.06 -9.95
C GLY A 31 28.93 -15.30 -11.18
N ALA A 32 29.49 -15.02 -12.35
CA ALA A 32 28.94 -15.41 -13.64
C ALA A 32 29.02 -16.93 -13.81
N MET A 33 27.90 -17.59 -14.13
CA MET A 33 27.92 -18.89 -14.80
C MET A 33 27.31 -18.73 -16.19
N ALA A 34 28.17 -18.92 -17.19
CA ALA A 34 27.83 -19.03 -18.58
C ALA A 34 27.02 -20.32 -18.81
N THR A 35 25.96 -20.23 -19.61
CA THR A 35 25.34 -21.39 -20.25
C THR A 35 25.66 -21.34 -21.73
N ASP A 36 26.52 -22.26 -22.17
CA ASP A 36 26.73 -22.55 -23.59
C ASP A 36 25.57 -23.39 -24.14
N SER A 37 25.20 -23.03 -25.36
CA SER A 37 24.19 -23.63 -26.23
C SER A 37 24.68 -24.93 -26.87
N VAL A 38 23.85 -25.98 -26.92
CA VAL A 38 23.86 -26.98 -28.02
C VAL A 38 22.44 -27.49 -28.32
N CYS A 39 22.05 -27.36 -29.59
CA CYS A 39 20.89 -27.98 -30.25
C CYS A 39 21.02 -29.51 -30.38
N SER A 40 19.88 -30.23 -30.34
CA SER A 40 19.38 -31.15 -31.39
C SER A 40 18.68 -32.41 -30.85
N GLY A 41 17.62 -32.84 -31.57
CA GLY A 41 17.50 -34.25 -31.97
C GLY A 41 16.54 -35.18 -31.20
N LYS A 42 15.26 -35.16 -31.61
CA LYS A 42 14.32 -36.29 -31.83
C LYS A 42 14.52 -37.69 -31.18
N ALA A 43 13.37 -38.18 -30.70
CA ALA A 43 12.79 -39.54 -30.81
C ALA A 43 13.19 -40.63 -29.79
N GLY A 44 12.18 -41.34 -29.26
CA GLY A 44 12.36 -42.68 -28.68
C GLY A 44 11.35 -43.10 -27.62
N ALA A 45 10.35 -43.87 -28.05
CA ALA A 45 9.34 -44.67 -27.35
C ALA A 45 9.61 -45.21 -25.92
N SER A 46 8.51 -45.22 -25.13
CA SER A 46 7.95 -46.32 -24.31
C SER A 46 8.88 -47.30 -23.62
N VAL A 47 8.74 -47.47 -22.29
CA VAL A 47 8.52 -48.76 -21.59
C VAL A 47 8.15 -48.50 -20.11
N ARG A 48 7.05 -49.11 -19.62
CA ARG A 48 6.79 -49.39 -18.18
C ARG A 48 7.41 -50.73 -17.82
N PRO A 49 7.88 -50.94 -16.57
CA PRO A 49 7.20 -51.94 -15.71
C PRO A 49 7.24 -51.54 -14.20
N SER A 50 6.13 -51.66 -13.46
CA SER A 50 5.76 -52.76 -12.52
C SER A 50 6.27 -52.62 -11.07
N ARG A 51 5.31 -52.34 -10.18
CA ARG A 51 4.98 -52.94 -8.86
C ARG A 51 6.07 -53.39 -7.85
N GLU A 52 5.70 -53.10 -6.60
CA GLU A 52 5.97 -53.80 -5.31
C GLU A 52 7.28 -53.50 -4.58
N HIS A 53 7.20 -52.87 -3.40
CA HIS A 53 7.43 -53.50 -2.10
C HIS A 53 7.23 -52.48 -0.95
N ALA A 54 6.35 -52.83 0.00
CA ALA A 54 6.31 -52.23 1.33
C ALA A 54 7.33 -52.94 2.24
N PRO A 55 7.73 -52.31 3.36
CA PRO A 55 7.77 -53.07 4.60
C PRO A 55 7.18 -52.35 5.82
N SER A 56 6.85 -53.18 6.78
CA SER A 56 6.11 -52.98 8.03
C SER A 56 6.97 -52.44 9.19
N VAL A 57 6.34 -51.55 9.97
CA VAL A 57 6.34 -51.32 11.44
C VAL A 57 7.53 -51.84 12.28
N THR A 58 8.07 -50.96 13.15
CA THR A 58 8.41 -51.31 14.55
C THR A 58 8.29 -50.07 15.45
N VAL A 59 7.48 -50.19 16.50
CA VAL A 59 7.36 -49.23 17.62
C VAL A 59 8.40 -49.60 18.67
N LEU A 60 9.21 -48.62 19.11
CA LEU A 60 10.06 -48.74 20.30
C LEU A 60 9.83 -47.51 21.20
N ASN A 61 9.26 -47.77 22.37
CA ASN A 61 9.31 -46.84 23.50
C ASN A 61 10.74 -46.79 24.03
N ALA A 62 11.30 -45.60 24.21
CA ALA A 62 12.51 -45.41 24.99
C ALA A 62 12.44 -44.15 25.86
N THR A 63 12.91 -44.40 27.07
CA THR A 63 12.85 -43.65 28.32
C THR A 63 13.61 -42.32 28.32
N ARG A 64 13.12 -41.42 29.17
CA ARG A 64 13.70 -40.13 29.57
C ARG A 64 15.19 -40.26 29.95
N ALA A 65 16.06 -39.48 29.31
CA ALA A 65 17.42 -39.22 29.77
C ALA A 65 17.71 -37.72 29.65
N THR A 66 18.01 -37.11 30.79
CA THR A 66 18.53 -35.75 30.96
C THR A 66 19.96 -35.65 30.44
N MET A 67 20.25 -34.67 29.58
CA MET A 67 21.61 -34.17 29.36
C MET A 67 21.62 -32.64 29.42
N GLN A 68 22.54 -32.14 30.26
CA GLN A 68 22.95 -30.74 30.37
C GLN A 68 23.71 -30.32 29.11
N ALA A 69 23.43 -29.12 28.61
CA ALA A 69 24.25 -28.43 27.64
C ALA A 69 24.72 -27.08 28.21
N ALA A 70 26.02 -26.80 28.08
CA ALA A 70 26.68 -25.53 28.40
C ALA A 70 26.38 -24.46 27.32
N PRO A 71 26.59 -23.15 27.59
CA PRO A 71 25.92 -22.08 26.86
C PRO A 71 26.67 -21.64 25.60
N MET A 72 25.94 -21.46 24.49
CA MET A 72 26.33 -20.56 23.40
C MET A 72 25.75 -19.17 23.63
N ARG A 73 26.55 -18.15 23.33
CA ARG A 73 26.26 -16.73 23.52
C ARG A 73 25.07 -16.27 22.67
N SER A 74 24.06 -15.71 23.34
CA SER A 74 22.93 -14.99 22.74
C SER A 74 23.33 -13.55 22.40
N LEU A 75 23.01 -13.13 21.17
CA LEU A 75 22.86 -11.73 20.78
C LEU A 75 21.36 -11.40 20.79
N ALA A 76 21.01 -10.47 21.69
CA ALA A 76 19.80 -9.64 21.79
C ALA A 76 18.46 -10.21 21.27
N ALA A 77 17.74 -10.89 22.17
CA ALA A 77 16.28 -11.02 22.10
C ALA A 77 15.64 -10.04 23.12
N GLY A 78 14.50 -9.46 22.74
CA GLY A 78 13.73 -8.48 23.51
C GLY A 78 13.52 -8.88 24.97
N ARG A 79 13.53 -7.86 25.84
CA ARG A 79 13.49 -8.00 27.29
C ARG A 79 12.06 -8.36 27.72
N VAL A 80 11.79 -9.64 27.92
CA VAL A 80 10.56 -10.11 28.58
C VAL A 80 10.63 -9.69 30.05
N VAL A 81 9.80 -8.73 30.45
CA VAL A 81 9.60 -8.39 31.86
C VAL A 81 8.35 -9.12 32.34
N THR A 82 8.53 -10.19 33.12
CA THR A 82 7.46 -10.83 33.87
C THR A 82 7.40 -10.23 35.27
N THR A 83 6.41 -9.39 35.55
CA THR A 83 6.01 -9.10 36.93
C THR A 83 5.05 -10.19 37.40
N SER A 84 5.54 -11.13 38.21
CA SER A 84 4.69 -12.12 38.86
C SER A 84 3.95 -11.47 40.02
N TYR A 85 2.65 -11.24 39.85
CA TYR A 85 1.73 -11.01 40.97
C TYR A 85 0.90 -12.28 41.15
N GLU A 86 1.10 -12.95 42.28
CA GLU A 86 0.54 -14.26 42.57
C GLU A 86 -0.90 -14.12 43.06
N SER A 87 -1.85 -14.15 42.12
CA SER A 87 -3.27 -14.39 42.42
C SER A 87 -3.95 -14.98 41.19
N ARG A 88 -4.67 -16.09 41.39
CA ARG A 88 -5.37 -16.88 40.37
C ARG A 88 -6.44 -16.07 39.62
N ARG A 89 -6.03 -15.28 38.63
CA ARG A 89 -6.92 -14.72 37.59
C ARG A 89 -6.18 -14.76 36.25
N SER A 90 -6.94 -15.09 35.21
CA SER A 90 -6.51 -15.25 33.81
C SER A 90 -5.31 -14.39 33.44
N SER A 91 -4.23 -15.03 33.00
CA SER A 91 -3.10 -14.36 32.39
C SER A 91 -3.56 -13.66 31.12
N VAL A 92 -3.81 -12.35 31.20
CA VAL A 92 -3.96 -11.50 30.01
C VAL A 92 -2.56 -11.31 29.46
N LEU A 93 -2.25 -11.98 28.36
CA LEU A 93 -1.03 -11.74 27.60
C LEU A 93 -1.16 -10.35 26.97
N VAL A 94 -0.62 -9.32 27.61
CA VAL A 94 -0.47 -8.00 26.99
C VAL A 94 0.68 -8.12 26.00
N CYS A 95 0.36 -8.36 24.74
CA CYS A 95 1.32 -8.21 23.66
C CYS A 95 1.66 -6.72 23.58
N VAL A 96 2.85 -6.34 24.04
CA VAL A 96 3.36 -4.98 23.83
C VAL A 96 3.66 -4.87 22.35
N ILE A 97 2.82 -4.13 21.62
CA ILE A 97 3.12 -3.75 20.25
C ILE A 97 4.25 -2.71 20.34
N ASP A 98 5.50 -3.13 20.06
CA ASP A 98 6.67 -2.26 20.17
C ASP A 98 6.58 -1.05 19.22
N GLN A 99 5.92 -1.21 18.05
CA GLN A 99 5.62 -0.14 17.11
C GLN A 99 4.37 -0.46 16.28
N LEU A 100 3.49 0.53 16.10
CA LEU A 100 2.34 0.40 15.19
C LEU A 100 2.82 0.30 13.74
N SER A 101 2.15 -0.54 12.95
CA SER A 101 2.49 -0.79 11.55
C SER A 101 1.24 -0.78 10.67
N LEU A 102 1.33 -0.11 9.54
CA LEU A 102 0.28 0.06 8.53
C LEU A 102 0.85 -0.32 7.16
N LEU A 103 0.17 -1.22 6.46
CA LEU A 103 0.54 -1.64 5.11
C LEU A 103 -0.54 -1.24 4.11
N THR A 104 -0.16 -0.54 3.03
CA THR A 104 -1.07 -0.21 1.92
C THR A 104 -0.65 -0.96 0.67
N VAL A 105 -1.62 -1.48 -0.08
CA VAL A 105 -1.38 -2.26 -1.31
C VAL A 105 -1.95 -1.51 -2.51
N HIS A 106 -1.11 -1.26 -3.49
CA HIS A 106 -1.45 -0.53 -4.71
C HIS A 106 -0.98 -1.27 -5.97
N ALA A 107 -1.64 -1.00 -7.10
CA ALA A 107 -1.37 -1.70 -8.36
C ALA A 107 -0.15 -1.10 -9.07
N HIS A 108 -0.12 0.22 -9.21
CA HIS A 108 0.87 0.94 -10.03
C HIS A 108 1.55 2.09 -9.27
N PRO A 109 2.74 2.50 -9.74
CA PRO A 109 3.33 3.75 -9.28
C PRO A 109 2.47 4.95 -9.68
N ASP A 110 2.00 5.71 -8.67
CA ASP A 110 1.11 6.89 -8.68
C ASP A 110 -0.19 6.69 -7.88
N ASP A 111 -0.63 5.45 -7.71
CA ASP A 111 -1.82 5.09 -6.96
C ASP A 111 -1.71 5.55 -5.50
N GLU A 112 -0.54 5.40 -4.89
CA GLU A 112 -0.27 5.76 -3.51
C GLU A 112 -0.35 7.28 -3.27
N ALA A 113 -0.05 8.08 -4.31
CA ALA A 113 -0.09 9.53 -4.25
C ALA A 113 -1.53 10.08 -4.19
N SER A 114 -2.50 9.34 -4.76
CA SER A 114 -3.89 9.77 -4.90
C SER A 114 -4.86 9.06 -3.95
N LYS A 115 -4.46 7.93 -3.34
CA LYS A 115 -5.32 7.04 -2.55
C LYS A 115 -4.81 6.84 -1.12
N GLY A 116 -4.65 7.94 -0.38
CA GLY A 116 -4.31 7.89 1.05
C GLY A 116 -3.03 8.61 1.47
N ALA A 117 -2.32 9.27 0.55
CA ALA A 117 -1.04 9.95 0.86
C ALA A 117 -1.08 10.83 2.12
N PRO A 118 -2.09 11.70 2.35
CA PRO A 118 -2.22 12.48 3.59
C PRO A 118 -2.38 11.60 4.84
N THR A 119 -3.23 10.57 4.80
CA THR A 119 -3.39 9.60 5.90
C THR A 119 -2.07 8.90 6.22
N LEU A 120 -1.35 8.42 5.20
CA LEU A 120 -0.07 7.74 5.37
C LEU A 120 0.99 8.69 5.94
N ALA A 121 1.05 9.93 5.47
CA ALA A 121 1.96 10.94 5.97
C ALA A 121 1.67 11.34 7.43
N LYS A 122 0.39 11.45 7.81
CA LYS A 122 -0.03 11.64 9.20
C LYS A 122 0.50 10.51 10.09
N TYR A 123 0.28 9.26 9.71
CA TYR A 123 0.74 8.12 10.49
C TYR A 123 2.27 7.98 10.55
N ALA A 124 2.97 8.25 9.44
CA ALA A 124 4.43 8.28 9.43
C ALA A 124 4.98 9.35 10.40
N ARG A 125 4.34 10.52 10.47
CA ARG A 125 4.70 11.60 11.42
C ARG A 125 4.40 11.25 12.87
N GLU A 126 3.43 10.38 13.13
CA GLU A 126 3.13 9.80 14.44
C GLU A 126 4.07 8.63 14.82
N GLY A 127 5.01 8.25 13.96
CA GLY A 127 5.96 7.16 14.21
C GLY A 127 5.43 5.76 13.86
N VAL A 128 4.28 5.66 13.19
CA VAL A 128 3.79 4.39 12.65
C VAL A 128 4.74 3.92 11.53
N HIS A 129 5.11 2.64 11.55
CA HIS A 129 5.83 2.01 10.45
C HIS A 129 4.89 1.86 9.25
N THR A 130 5.12 2.63 8.19
CA THR A 130 4.27 2.60 6.99
C THR A 130 4.96 1.85 5.85
N THR A 131 4.30 0.83 5.31
CA THR A 131 4.80 0.05 4.18
C THR A 131 3.89 0.23 2.96
N LEU A 132 4.49 0.55 1.82
CA LEU A 132 3.85 0.49 0.51
C LEU A 132 4.21 -0.83 -0.16
N VAL A 133 3.19 -1.61 -0.57
CA VAL A 133 3.35 -2.72 -1.51
C VAL A 133 2.78 -2.28 -2.86
N CYS A 134 3.64 -2.13 -3.86
CA CYS A 134 3.27 -1.81 -5.24
C CYS A 134 3.35 -3.08 -6.09
N CYS A 135 2.24 -3.50 -6.70
CA CYS A 135 2.18 -4.81 -7.34
C CYS A 135 2.94 -4.88 -8.66
N THR A 136 2.98 -3.76 -9.40
CA THR A 136 3.57 -3.68 -10.75
C THR A 136 4.45 -2.44 -10.92
N GLY A 137 5.24 -2.41 -12.00
CA GLY A 137 6.08 -1.27 -12.37
C GLY A 137 5.37 -0.22 -13.25
N GLY A 138 4.13 -0.49 -13.68
CA GLY A 138 3.41 0.38 -14.61
C GLY A 138 3.94 0.32 -16.05
N GLU A 139 4.43 -0.83 -16.50
CA GLU A 139 5.09 -0.98 -17.80
C GLU A 139 4.19 -0.74 -19.01
N GLU A 140 2.86 -0.71 -18.81
CA GLU A 140 1.87 -0.44 -19.87
C GLU A 140 1.28 0.97 -19.79
N GLY A 141 1.73 1.80 -18.84
CA GLY A 141 1.32 3.19 -18.76
C GLY A 141 1.89 4.04 -19.90
N ASP A 142 1.08 4.96 -20.41
CA ASP A 142 1.49 5.97 -21.39
C ASP A 142 2.06 7.22 -20.70
N LEU A 143 2.64 8.12 -21.50
CA LEU A 143 2.96 9.48 -21.06
C LEU A 143 1.65 10.29 -20.98
N ASN A 144 1.12 10.46 -19.75
CA ASN A 144 -0.10 11.22 -19.53
C ASN A 144 0.15 12.72 -19.38
N ASN A 145 1.38 13.12 -19.01
CA ASN A 145 1.78 14.51 -18.96
C ASN A 145 2.31 15.00 -20.32
N SER A 146 1.41 15.56 -21.13
CA SER A 146 1.76 16.10 -22.46
C SER A 146 2.79 17.24 -22.42
N ALA A 147 2.96 17.93 -21.28
CA ALA A 147 3.99 18.96 -21.12
C ALA A 147 5.38 18.41 -21.44
N LEU A 148 5.65 17.17 -21.05
CA LEU A 148 6.98 16.57 -21.19
C LEU A 148 7.34 16.21 -22.64
N ALA A 149 6.39 16.34 -23.58
CA ALA A 149 6.61 16.18 -25.02
C ALA A 149 6.77 17.52 -25.77
N GLU A 150 6.59 18.66 -25.10
CA GLU A 150 6.78 20.00 -25.69
C GLU A 150 8.26 20.25 -26.08
N PRO A 151 8.57 21.15 -27.04
CA PRO A 151 9.95 21.43 -27.45
C PRO A 151 10.89 21.74 -26.27
N GLY A 152 11.99 20.99 -26.20
CA GLY A 152 13.00 21.11 -25.13
C GLY A 152 12.74 20.23 -23.91
N GLN A 153 11.66 19.44 -23.91
CA GLN A 153 11.34 18.50 -22.83
C GLN A 153 11.80 17.07 -23.14
N PRO A 154 11.93 16.19 -22.13
CA PRO A 154 12.60 14.89 -22.27
C PRO A 154 11.98 13.93 -23.30
N PHE A 155 10.67 14.05 -23.57
CA PHE A 155 9.95 13.19 -24.50
C PHE A 155 9.74 13.83 -25.88
N HIS A 156 10.27 15.04 -26.10
CA HIS A 156 10.08 15.75 -27.36
C HIS A 156 10.68 15.00 -28.55
N GLY A 157 9.84 14.69 -29.54
CA GLY A 157 10.27 14.05 -30.78
C GLY A 157 10.62 12.56 -30.65
N LEU A 158 10.35 11.93 -29.51
CA LEU A 158 10.51 10.49 -29.34
C LEU A 158 9.38 9.74 -30.06
N ASP A 159 9.70 8.59 -30.61
CA ASP A 159 8.68 7.64 -31.05
C ASP A 159 8.11 6.83 -29.87
N ALA A 160 7.12 5.98 -30.14
CA ALA A 160 6.46 5.20 -29.10
C ALA A 160 7.41 4.22 -28.36
N ALA A 161 8.39 3.65 -29.06
CA ALA A 161 9.32 2.69 -28.47
C ALA A 161 10.32 3.39 -27.53
N ALA A 162 10.89 4.50 -28.00
CA ALA A 162 11.78 5.33 -27.19
C ALA A 162 11.05 5.97 -25.99
N THR A 163 9.78 6.36 -26.18
CA THR A 163 8.92 6.85 -25.10
C THR A 163 8.73 5.78 -24.02
N LYS A 164 8.33 4.56 -24.41
CA LYS A 164 8.18 3.45 -23.44
C LYS A 164 9.47 3.12 -22.70
N GLN A 165 10.61 3.14 -23.39
CA GLN A 165 11.91 2.91 -22.76
C GLN A 165 12.21 3.98 -21.70
N LEU A 166 12.05 5.26 -22.04
CA LEU A 166 12.31 6.36 -21.11
C LEU A 166 11.33 6.34 -19.91
N LEU A 167 10.06 5.99 -20.12
CA LEU A 167 9.10 5.79 -19.03
C LEU A 167 9.58 4.71 -18.04
N ALA A 168 10.04 3.57 -18.55
CA ALA A 168 10.56 2.48 -17.71
C ALA A 168 11.80 2.89 -16.88
N GLU A 169 12.62 3.81 -17.40
CA GLU A 169 13.78 4.36 -16.69
C GLU A 169 13.37 5.39 -15.61
N LEU A 170 12.33 6.18 -15.85
CA LEU A 170 11.92 7.28 -14.96
C LEU A 170 11.00 6.83 -13.82
N ARG A 171 9.98 6.00 -14.11
CA ARG A 171 8.93 5.66 -13.13
C ARG A 171 9.42 5.07 -11.81
N PRO A 172 10.49 4.24 -11.74
CA PRO A 172 11.02 3.79 -10.46
C PRO A 172 11.53 4.94 -9.57
N ASN A 173 12.13 5.98 -10.17
CA ASN A 173 12.61 7.15 -9.44
C ASN A 173 11.44 8.05 -9.03
N GLU A 174 10.41 8.17 -9.86
CA GLU A 174 9.17 8.90 -9.52
C GLU A 174 8.47 8.26 -8.31
N LEU A 175 8.34 6.93 -8.30
CA LEU A 175 7.82 6.17 -7.15
C LEU A 175 8.66 6.39 -5.90
N ALA A 176 9.99 6.30 -6.01
CA ALA A 176 10.89 6.46 -4.88
C ALA A 176 10.77 7.86 -4.26
N GLU A 177 10.66 8.90 -5.09
CA GLU A 177 10.49 10.28 -4.61
C GLU A 177 9.10 10.50 -4.00
N SER A 178 8.04 9.99 -4.63
CA SER A 178 6.69 10.01 -4.08
C SER A 178 6.64 9.35 -2.70
N ALA A 179 7.23 8.16 -2.58
CA ALA A 179 7.24 7.42 -1.34
C ALA A 179 8.05 8.13 -0.23
N ARG A 180 9.14 8.78 -0.60
CA ARG A 180 9.94 9.62 0.31
C ARG A 180 9.15 10.84 0.79
N ILE A 181 8.39 11.48 -0.08
CA ILE A 181 7.54 12.64 0.27
C ILE A 181 6.45 12.20 1.25
N ILE A 182 5.72 11.12 0.95
CA ILE A 182 4.66 10.59 1.82
C ILE A 182 5.24 10.14 3.17
N GLY A 183 6.49 9.67 3.18
CA GLY A 183 7.17 9.22 4.39
C GLY A 183 6.98 7.72 4.64
N PHE A 184 6.88 6.91 3.58
CA PHE A 184 6.91 5.46 3.73
C PHE A 184 8.21 5.01 4.39
N SER A 185 8.10 4.14 5.39
CA SER A 185 9.24 3.48 6.01
C SER A 185 9.85 2.43 5.09
N ARG A 186 9.03 1.83 4.22
CA ARG A 186 9.43 0.80 3.27
C ARG A 186 8.56 0.82 2.02
N VAL A 187 9.18 0.56 0.87
CA VAL A 187 8.50 0.28 -0.41
C VAL A 187 8.90 -1.11 -0.86
N GLU A 188 7.92 -1.93 -1.21
CA GLU A 188 8.10 -3.29 -1.72
C GLU A 188 7.40 -3.43 -3.08
N MET A 189 8.09 -4.02 -4.05
CA MET A 189 7.48 -4.40 -5.31
C MET A 189 7.04 -5.86 -5.23
N LEU A 190 5.78 -6.17 -5.54
CA LEU A 190 5.30 -7.57 -5.58
C LEU A 190 5.88 -8.35 -6.78
N GLY A 191 6.28 -7.61 -7.82
CA GLY A 191 7.09 -8.11 -8.93
C GLY A 191 6.32 -8.66 -10.11
N TYR A 192 5.10 -8.16 -10.36
CA TYR A 192 4.33 -8.50 -11.55
C TYR A 192 4.43 -7.42 -12.62
N ARG A 193 4.17 -7.79 -13.89
CA ARG A 193 4.05 -6.82 -14.97
C ARG A 193 2.67 -6.16 -14.93
N ASP A 194 2.62 -4.86 -15.18
CA ASP A 194 1.37 -4.14 -15.46
C ASP A 194 0.56 -4.84 -16.56
N SER A 195 -0.74 -5.03 -16.30
CA SER A 195 -1.64 -5.71 -17.22
C SER A 195 -2.23 -4.80 -18.29
N GLY A 196 -2.02 -3.50 -18.18
CA GLY A 196 -2.71 -2.51 -18.98
C GLY A 196 -4.23 -2.53 -18.77
N MET A 197 -4.91 -1.75 -19.61
CA MET A 197 -6.37 -1.60 -19.55
C MET A 197 -7.12 -2.88 -19.95
N PRO A 198 -8.40 -3.04 -19.54
CA PRO A 198 -9.23 -4.16 -19.95
C PRO A 198 -9.22 -4.33 -21.46
N GLU A 199 -9.21 -5.58 -21.93
CA GLU A 199 -9.25 -5.96 -23.34
C GLU A 199 -8.04 -5.53 -24.18
N SER A 200 -7.02 -4.90 -23.57
CA SER A 200 -5.76 -4.61 -24.25
C SER A 200 -4.94 -5.90 -24.50
N PRO A 201 -4.07 -5.94 -25.53
CA PRO A 201 -3.20 -7.09 -25.78
C PRO A 201 -2.29 -7.44 -24.59
N ALA A 202 -1.87 -6.44 -23.82
CA ALA A 202 -1.02 -6.62 -22.64
C ALA A 202 -1.72 -7.44 -21.54
N ASN A 203 -3.05 -7.37 -21.47
CA ASN A 203 -3.83 -8.08 -20.47
C ASN A 203 -3.66 -9.60 -20.57
N SER A 204 -3.44 -10.13 -21.79
CA SER A 204 -3.19 -11.55 -22.05
C SER A 204 -1.72 -11.97 -21.94
N HIS A 205 -0.82 -11.05 -21.55
CA HIS A 205 0.60 -11.38 -21.39
C HIS A 205 0.79 -12.35 -20.21
N ALA A 206 1.59 -13.41 -20.38
CA ALA A 206 1.73 -14.47 -19.35
C ALA A 206 2.32 -13.97 -18.01
N GLN A 207 3.04 -12.85 -18.04
CA GLN A 207 3.60 -12.21 -16.84
C GLN A 207 2.74 -11.07 -16.29
N SER A 208 1.61 -10.74 -16.94
CA SER A 208 0.72 -9.68 -16.45
C SER A 208 0.13 -10.08 -15.10
N PHE A 209 -0.05 -9.10 -14.22
CA PHE A 209 -0.59 -9.34 -12.89
C PHE A 209 -2.02 -9.88 -12.93
N HIS A 210 -2.82 -9.48 -13.93
CA HIS A 210 -4.16 -9.99 -14.16
C HIS A 210 -4.18 -11.49 -14.41
N MET A 211 -3.17 -12.01 -15.12
CA MET A 211 -3.02 -13.43 -15.45
C MET A 211 -2.31 -14.24 -14.37
N ALA A 212 -1.76 -13.59 -13.34
CA ALA A 212 -1.10 -14.28 -12.24
C ALA A 212 -2.08 -15.22 -11.51
N ASP A 213 -1.57 -16.37 -11.09
CA ASP A 213 -2.33 -17.25 -10.21
C ASP A 213 -2.63 -16.51 -8.90
N VAL A 214 -3.91 -16.52 -8.50
CA VAL A 214 -4.38 -15.76 -7.34
C VAL A 214 -3.77 -16.28 -6.05
N ASP A 215 -3.55 -17.59 -5.93
CA ASP A 215 -2.97 -18.19 -4.73
C ASP A 215 -1.48 -17.84 -4.60
N GLU A 216 -0.74 -17.90 -5.71
CA GLU A 216 0.66 -17.46 -5.77
C GLU A 216 0.82 -15.99 -5.39
N ALA A 217 0.03 -15.10 -6.00
CA ALA A 217 0.06 -13.67 -5.73
C ALA A 217 -0.33 -13.36 -4.28
N THR A 218 -1.32 -14.08 -3.74
CA THR A 218 -1.72 -14.01 -2.33
C THR A 218 -0.56 -14.43 -1.42
N GLY A 219 0.11 -15.54 -1.71
CA GLY A 219 1.26 -16.02 -0.93
C GLY A 219 2.41 -15.01 -0.87
N ARG A 220 2.70 -14.32 -1.99
CA ARG A 220 3.69 -13.23 -2.02
C ARG A 220 3.27 -12.06 -1.11
N LEU A 221 2.00 -11.68 -1.13
CA LEU A 221 1.50 -10.61 -0.26
C LEU A 221 1.48 -11.03 1.22
N VAL A 222 1.18 -12.30 1.53
CA VAL A 222 1.28 -12.87 2.88
C VAL A 222 2.72 -12.78 3.40
N ALA A 223 3.73 -13.05 2.58
CA ALA A 223 5.13 -12.88 2.98
C ALA A 223 5.45 -11.43 3.35
N SER A 224 4.92 -10.45 2.60
CA SER A 224 5.04 -9.03 2.94
C SER A 224 4.35 -8.70 4.26
N ILE A 225 3.11 -9.18 4.46
CA ILE A 225 2.36 -8.98 5.71
C ILE A 225 3.12 -9.56 6.91
N ARG A 226 3.61 -10.79 6.82
CA ARG A 226 4.34 -11.45 7.92
C ARG A 226 5.68 -10.79 8.23
N SER A 227 6.36 -10.25 7.22
CA SER A 227 7.59 -9.48 7.39
C SER A 227 7.36 -8.13 8.08
N ASN A 228 6.33 -7.38 7.65
CA ASN A 228 6.06 -6.01 8.12
C ASN A 228 5.14 -5.95 9.34
N ARG A 229 4.48 -7.06 9.68
CA ARG A 229 3.58 -7.25 10.83
C ARG A 229 2.57 -6.08 11.01
N PRO A 230 1.82 -5.67 9.96
CA PRO A 230 0.89 -4.57 10.06
C PRO A 230 -0.31 -4.93 10.94
N GLN A 231 -0.76 -4.02 11.80
CA GLN A 231 -2.06 -4.18 12.46
C GLN A 231 -3.21 -3.66 11.57
N VAL A 232 -2.91 -2.73 10.67
CA VAL A 232 -3.88 -2.12 9.75
C VAL A 232 -3.42 -2.33 8.31
N MET A 233 -4.34 -2.75 7.45
CA MET A 233 -4.14 -2.81 6.00
C MET A 233 -5.09 -1.86 5.26
N ILE A 234 -4.60 -1.27 4.18
CA ILE A 234 -5.39 -0.47 3.22
C ILE A 234 -5.28 -1.09 1.84
N THR A 235 -6.42 -1.21 1.15
CA THR A 235 -6.50 -1.70 -0.24
C THR A 235 -7.67 -1.04 -0.99
N TYR A 236 -7.91 -1.46 -2.23
CA TYR A 236 -9.03 -0.98 -3.03
C TYR A 236 -10.38 -1.52 -2.55
N GLY A 237 -11.45 -0.78 -2.84
CA GLY A 237 -12.81 -1.20 -2.56
C GLY A 237 -13.29 -2.36 -3.43
N ASP A 238 -14.35 -3.01 -2.96
CA ASP A 238 -15.11 -4.04 -3.70
C ASP A 238 -15.98 -3.44 -4.83
N ASP A 239 -16.29 -2.15 -4.76
CA ASP A 239 -16.98 -1.41 -5.82
C ASP A 239 -15.99 -0.58 -6.64
N GLN A 240 -15.60 -1.11 -7.80
CA GLN A 240 -14.66 -0.47 -8.72
C GLN A 240 -15.29 -0.12 -10.07
N ARG A 241 -16.64 -0.01 -10.15
CA ARG A 241 -17.34 0.26 -11.43
C ARG A 241 -16.90 1.57 -12.10
N GLY A 242 -16.47 2.55 -11.30
CA GLY A 242 -16.01 3.85 -11.81
C GLY A 242 -14.62 3.84 -12.46
N TYR A 243 -13.81 2.80 -12.22
CA TYR A 243 -12.49 2.61 -12.81
C TYR A 243 -12.06 1.13 -12.71
N PRO A 244 -12.54 0.25 -13.61
CA PRO A 244 -12.36 -1.19 -13.49
C PRO A 244 -11.00 -1.65 -14.07
N HIS A 245 -9.90 -1.08 -13.58
CA HIS A 245 -8.56 -1.50 -14.01
C HIS A 245 -8.30 -2.96 -13.57
N PRO A 246 -7.85 -3.87 -14.45
CA PRO A 246 -7.66 -5.29 -14.13
C PRO A 246 -6.77 -5.52 -12.91
N ASP A 247 -5.68 -4.76 -12.80
CA ASP A 247 -4.76 -4.85 -11.66
C ASP A 247 -5.38 -4.34 -10.35
N HIS A 248 -6.27 -3.35 -10.37
CA HIS A 248 -6.93 -2.88 -9.15
C HIS A 248 -7.93 -3.93 -8.62
N LEU A 249 -8.60 -4.63 -9.54
CA LEU A 249 -9.46 -5.77 -9.19
C LEU A 249 -8.62 -6.90 -8.58
N LYS A 250 -7.46 -7.22 -9.18
CA LYS A 250 -6.55 -8.25 -8.66
C LYS A 250 -5.96 -7.86 -7.31
N VAL A 251 -5.53 -6.61 -7.11
CA VAL A 251 -5.05 -6.10 -5.80
C VAL A 251 -6.12 -6.29 -4.73
N HIS A 252 -7.37 -5.92 -5.01
CA HIS A 252 -8.47 -6.13 -4.07
C HIS A 252 -8.63 -7.61 -3.69
N GLU A 253 -8.71 -8.48 -4.71
CA GLU A 253 -8.88 -9.92 -4.54
C GLU A 253 -7.77 -10.52 -3.64
N ILE A 254 -6.50 -10.29 -3.98
CA ILE A 254 -5.38 -10.86 -3.21
C ILE A 254 -5.26 -10.23 -1.83
N SER A 255 -5.65 -8.96 -1.65
CA SER A 255 -5.53 -8.28 -0.35
C SER A 255 -6.52 -8.83 0.66
N VAL A 256 -7.76 -9.13 0.24
CA VAL A 256 -8.77 -9.75 1.10
C VAL A 256 -8.33 -11.15 1.49
N LEU A 257 -7.87 -11.96 0.53
CA LEU A 257 -7.37 -13.31 0.81
C LEU A 257 -6.14 -13.30 1.70
N ALA A 258 -5.18 -12.40 1.46
CA ALA A 258 -3.97 -12.30 2.25
C ALA A 258 -4.25 -11.84 3.68
N PHE A 259 -5.22 -10.94 3.89
CA PHE A 259 -5.67 -10.54 5.24
C PHE A 259 -6.18 -11.74 6.04
N ASP A 260 -7.00 -12.60 5.42
CA ASP A 260 -7.58 -13.77 6.07
C ASP A 260 -6.53 -14.89 6.31
N ARG A 261 -5.58 -15.08 5.37
CA ARG A 261 -4.62 -16.19 5.41
C ARG A 261 -3.32 -15.88 6.15
N ALA A 262 -2.94 -14.61 6.32
CA ALA A 262 -1.65 -14.27 6.92
C ALA A 262 -1.52 -14.74 8.39
N GLY A 263 -2.62 -14.82 9.12
CA GLY A 263 -2.69 -15.27 10.51
C GLY A 263 -2.74 -16.78 10.73
N ASP A 264 -2.87 -17.57 9.66
CA ASP A 264 -2.95 -19.02 9.71
C ASP A 264 -1.62 -19.64 9.27
N ASP A 265 -1.00 -20.47 10.12
CA ASP A 265 0.31 -21.07 9.87
C ASP A 265 0.28 -22.25 8.89
N GLU A 266 -0.89 -22.81 8.58
CA GLU A 266 -1.05 -23.82 7.54
C GLU A 266 -0.95 -23.21 6.12
N TRP A 267 -1.33 -21.94 5.97
CA TRP A 267 -1.19 -21.20 4.72
C TRP A 267 0.24 -20.64 4.57
N TYR A 268 0.87 -20.94 3.44
CA TYR A 268 2.20 -20.44 3.06
C TYR A 268 3.25 -20.57 4.17
N PRO A 269 3.55 -21.78 4.69
CA PRO A 269 4.48 -21.95 5.81
C PRO A 269 5.90 -21.41 5.54
N GLU A 270 6.29 -21.32 4.27
CA GLU A 270 7.55 -20.72 3.80
C GLU A 270 7.59 -19.19 3.90
N ALA A 271 6.44 -18.51 4.05
CA ALA A 271 6.33 -17.05 4.13
C ALA A 271 6.71 -16.46 5.51
N GLY A 272 7.22 -17.29 6.42
CA GLY A 272 7.60 -16.90 7.78
C GLY A 272 6.47 -17.09 8.80
N ALA A 273 6.73 -16.65 10.04
CA ALA A 273 5.79 -16.84 11.15
C ALA A 273 4.46 -16.12 10.90
N ALA A 274 3.35 -16.80 11.20
CA ALA A 274 2.00 -16.26 11.04
C ALA A 274 1.82 -14.91 11.77
N TRP A 275 1.10 -14.01 11.12
CA TRP A 275 0.77 -12.70 11.66
C TRP A 275 -0.61 -12.27 11.15
N GLN A 276 -1.53 -12.01 12.07
CA GLN A 276 -2.89 -11.59 11.74
C GLN A 276 -3.01 -10.06 11.80
N PRO A 277 -3.22 -9.37 10.67
CA PRO A 277 -3.66 -7.98 10.68
C PRO A 277 -5.05 -7.87 11.34
N LEU A 278 -5.31 -6.77 12.04
CA LEU A 278 -6.52 -6.61 12.87
C LEU A 278 -7.63 -5.86 12.15
N LYS A 279 -7.30 -4.95 11.22
CA LYS A 279 -8.29 -4.16 10.47
C LYS A 279 -7.90 -4.04 9.00
N LEU A 280 -8.89 -4.20 8.12
CA LEU A 280 -8.78 -3.99 6.67
C LEU A 280 -9.67 -2.84 6.24
N TYR A 281 -9.09 -1.83 5.60
CA TYR A 281 -9.78 -0.67 5.07
C TYR A 281 -9.77 -0.64 3.55
N TYR A 282 -10.88 -0.20 2.99
CA TYR A 282 -10.99 0.12 1.57
C TYR A 282 -10.88 1.63 1.36
N SER A 283 -10.05 2.02 0.40
CA SER A 283 -10.11 3.35 -0.20
C SER A 283 -11.48 3.53 -0.85
N VAL A 284 -12.09 4.71 -0.66
CA VAL A 284 -13.41 5.00 -1.20
C VAL A 284 -13.43 6.36 -1.88
N TRP A 285 -14.21 6.47 -2.94
CA TRP A 285 -14.56 7.77 -3.49
C TRP A 285 -15.72 8.35 -2.68
N SER A 286 -15.54 9.55 -2.16
CA SER A 286 -16.52 10.28 -1.32
C SER A 286 -17.27 11.28 -2.19
N ARG A 287 -18.59 11.12 -2.29
CA ARG A 287 -19.48 12.05 -3.00
C ARG A 287 -19.50 13.40 -2.30
N ALA A 288 -19.49 13.41 -0.96
CA ALA A 288 -19.34 14.61 -0.16
C ALA A 288 -18.04 15.37 -0.51
N ARG A 289 -16.90 14.68 -0.57
CA ARG A 289 -15.62 15.29 -0.97
C ARG A 289 -15.68 15.86 -2.38
N LEU A 290 -16.15 15.08 -3.36
CA LEU A 290 -16.25 15.54 -4.75
C LEU A 290 -17.10 16.81 -4.83
N THR A 291 -18.28 16.80 -4.20
CA THR A 291 -19.23 17.91 -4.24
C THR A 291 -18.61 19.17 -3.63
N ALA A 292 -17.98 19.07 -2.47
CA ALA A 292 -17.32 20.20 -1.80
C ALA A 292 -16.20 20.80 -2.67
N VAL A 293 -15.34 19.96 -3.25
CA VAL A 293 -14.25 20.41 -4.15
C VAL A 293 -14.81 21.02 -5.44
N HIS A 294 -15.82 20.40 -6.05
CA HIS A 294 -16.49 20.93 -7.25
C HIS A 294 -17.05 22.33 -7.00
N GLU A 295 -17.84 22.51 -5.94
CA GLU A 295 -18.45 23.79 -5.61
C GLU A 295 -17.40 24.86 -5.29
N ALA A 296 -16.31 24.49 -4.61
CA ALA A 296 -15.20 25.39 -4.34
C ALA A 296 -14.47 25.81 -5.63
N LEU A 297 -14.24 24.89 -6.57
CA LEU A 297 -13.65 25.21 -7.86
C LEU A 297 -14.53 26.15 -8.68
N ILE A 298 -15.84 25.90 -8.75
CA ILE A 298 -16.79 26.82 -9.39
C ILE A 298 -16.74 28.20 -8.74
N ARG A 299 -16.76 28.27 -7.41
CA ARG A 299 -16.73 29.54 -6.66
C ARG A 299 -15.43 30.31 -6.85
N LEU A 300 -14.28 29.65 -6.82
CA LEU A 300 -12.97 30.29 -6.77
C LEU A 300 -12.28 30.44 -8.13
N ARG A 301 -12.65 29.59 -9.10
CA ARG A 301 -12.04 29.54 -10.45
C ARG A 301 -13.06 29.75 -11.58
N GLY A 302 -14.36 29.72 -11.28
CA GLY A 302 -15.44 29.91 -12.27
C GLY A 302 -15.77 28.65 -13.08
N SER A 303 -15.00 27.57 -12.93
CA SER A 303 -15.19 26.30 -13.62
C SER A 303 -14.69 25.14 -12.76
N SER A 304 -15.12 23.92 -13.08
CA SER A 304 -14.68 22.68 -12.43
C SER A 304 -14.42 21.60 -13.50
N PRO A 305 -13.40 20.74 -13.31
CA PRO A 305 -13.13 19.61 -14.20
C PRO A 305 -14.10 18.43 -14.00
N TYR A 306 -14.88 18.42 -12.90
CA TYR A 306 -15.89 17.40 -12.65
C TYR A 306 -17.19 17.74 -13.38
N ASP A 307 -17.53 16.92 -14.38
CA ASP A 307 -18.76 16.99 -15.17
C ASP A 307 -19.90 16.13 -14.59
N GLU A 308 -21.05 16.14 -15.25
CA GLU A 308 -22.26 15.41 -14.80
C GLU A 308 -22.03 13.90 -14.65
N LYS A 309 -21.15 13.30 -15.44
CA LYS A 309 -20.83 11.86 -15.35
C LYS A 309 -20.20 11.49 -14.00
N TRP A 310 -19.42 12.40 -13.40
CA TRP A 310 -18.92 12.21 -12.04
C TRP A 310 -20.05 12.17 -11.02
N PHE A 311 -21.10 12.95 -11.25
CA PHE A 311 -22.29 13.02 -10.41
C PHE A 311 -23.31 11.90 -10.69
N GLU A 312 -23.23 11.21 -11.82
CA GLU A 312 -24.00 9.99 -12.12
C GLU A 312 -23.47 8.74 -11.39
N ARG A 313 -22.22 8.77 -10.90
CA ARG A 313 -21.65 7.66 -10.13
C ARG A 313 -22.47 7.38 -8.87
N PRO A 314 -22.70 6.11 -8.50
CA PRO A 314 -23.42 5.74 -7.29
C PRO A 314 -22.83 6.42 -6.05
N ASN A 315 -23.70 6.99 -5.22
CA ASN A 315 -23.27 7.56 -3.94
C ASN A 315 -22.96 6.42 -2.96
N LEU A 316 -21.69 6.31 -2.55
CA LEU A 316 -21.22 5.28 -1.62
C LEU A 316 -20.99 5.82 -0.20
N ASP A 317 -21.33 7.08 0.09
CA ASP A 317 -21.00 7.75 1.35
C ASP A 317 -21.60 7.03 2.58
N ALA A 318 -22.77 6.39 2.42
CA ALA A 318 -23.38 5.59 3.48
C ALA A 318 -22.50 4.41 3.94
N ARG A 319 -21.53 3.99 3.12
CA ARG A 319 -20.56 2.94 3.47
C ARG A 319 -19.39 3.47 4.28
N ILE A 320 -19.07 4.77 4.24
CA ILE A 320 -17.95 5.38 4.97
C ILE A 320 -18.12 5.11 6.46
N THR A 321 -17.12 4.50 7.08
CA THR A 321 -17.11 4.17 8.52
C THR A 321 -16.11 5.00 9.29
N THR A 322 -15.14 5.59 8.60
CA THR A 322 -13.97 6.20 9.22
C THR A 322 -13.58 7.43 8.42
N ARG A 323 -13.35 8.54 9.11
CA ARG A 323 -13.01 9.84 8.52
C ARG A 323 -11.87 10.46 9.31
N LEU A 324 -10.70 10.56 8.68
CA LEU A 324 -9.52 11.13 9.30
C LEU A 324 -9.37 12.59 8.92
N HIS A 325 -9.15 13.45 9.91
CA HIS A 325 -8.71 14.82 9.65
C HIS A 325 -7.22 14.82 9.24
N VAL A 326 -6.95 15.27 8.02
CA VAL A 326 -5.64 15.24 7.35
C VAL A 326 -5.25 16.58 6.73
N GLY A 327 -5.95 17.67 7.05
CA GLY A 327 -5.70 19.00 6.48
C GLY A 327 -4.23 19.44 6.51
N ASP A 328 -3.54 19.19 7.62
CA ASP A 328 -2.11 19.53 7.79
C ASP A 328 -1.14 18.66 6.96
N TYR A 329 -1.66 17.62 6.29
CA TYR A 329 -0.89 16.60 5.56
C TYR A 329 -1.20 16.57 4.06
N LEU A 330 -2.01 17.50 3.54
CA LEU A 330 -2.35 17.57 2.11
C LEU A 330 -1.13 17.81 1.21
N TRP A 331 -0.07 18.41 1.74
CA TRP A 331 1.23 18.53 1.07
C TRP A 331 1.81 17.18 0.64
N ALA A 332 1.48 16.09 1.34
CA ALA A 332 1.93 14.75 0.97
C ALA A 332 1.30 14.31 -0.35
N ARG A 333 -0.01 14.51 -0.52
CA ARG A 333 -0.71 14.26 -1.79
C ARG A 333 -0.13 15.12 -2.91
N SER A 334 -0.06 16.43 -2.70
CA SER A 334 0.34 17.35 -3.77
C SER A 334 1.81 17.19 -4.16
N GLY A 335 2.69 16.92 -3.19
CA GLY A 335 4.11 16.61 -3.43
C GLY A 335 4.29 15.26 -4.14
N ALA A 336 3.61 14.21 -3.67
CA ALA A 336 3.67 12.87 -4.27
C ALA A 336 3.16 12.87 -5.72
N LEU A 337 2.04 13.53 -5.98
CA LEU A 337 1.51 13.68 -7.35
C LEU A 337 2.50 14.41 -8.27
N ARG A 338 3.19 15.45 -7.78
CA ARG A 338 4.24 16.15 -8.56
C ARG A 338 5.50 15.32 -8.78
N ALA A 339 5.75 14.30 -7.97
CA ALA A 339 6.87 13.38 -8.18
C ALA A 339 6.62 12.46 -9.39
N HIS A 340 5.37 12.08 -9.64
CA HIS A 340 4.94 11.28 -10.79
C HIS A 340 4.73 12.12 -12.06
N LYS A 341 5.78 12.82 -12.49
CA LYS A 341 5.71 13.78 -13.61
C LYS A 341 5.26 13.15 -14.91
N THR A 342 5.61 11.88 -15.17
CA THR A 342 5.16 11.19 -16.40
C THR A 342 3.66 10.91 -16.41
N GLN A 343 3.05 10.77 -15.23
CA GLN A 343 1.63 10.43 -15.06
C GLN A 343 0.75 11.64 -14.74
N VAL A 344 1.31 12.65 -14.10
CA VAL A 344 0.57 13.80 -13.57
C VAL A 344 1.16 15.10 -14.11
N ASP A 345 0.33 15.85 -14.83
CA ASP A 345 0.63 17.23 -15.21
C ASP A 345 0.24 18.18 -14.07
N GLU A 346 1.19 18.98 -13.60
CA GLU A 346 0.99 19.95 -12.51
C GLU A 346 0.02 21.09 -12.87
N ARG A 347 -0.28 21.24 -14.16
CA ARG A 347 -1.23 22.22 -14.69
C ARG A 347 -2.68 21.72 -14.65
N GLU A 348 -2.90 20.43 -14.36
CA GLU A 348 -4.23 19.82 -14.40
C GLU A 348 -5.13 20.28 -13.24
N PRO A 349 -6.25 20.98 -13.51
CA PRO A 349 -7.15 21.47 -12.47
C PRO A 349 -7.79 20.33 -11.66
N PHE A 350 -7.88 19.13 -12.22
CA PHE A 350 -8.37 17.92 -11.53
C PHE A 350 -7.52 17.59 -10.30
N TRP A 351 -6.20 17.79 -10.39
CA TRP A 351 -5.26 17.51 -9.31
C TRP A 351 -4.95 18.74 -8.46
N PHE A 352 -4.76 19.90 -9.10
CA PHE A 352 -4.17 21.11 -8.52
C PHE A 352 -5.02 22.38 -8.69
N GLY A 353 -6.31 22.26 -9.06
CA GLY A 353 -7.19 23.43 -9.21
C GLY A 353 -7.41 24.20 -7.90
N LEU A 354 -7.32 23.50 -6.77
CA LEU A 354 -7.25 24.07 -5.42
C LEU A 354 -5.86 23.80 -4.83
N SER A 355 -5.31 24.79 -4.13
CA SER A 355 -4.12 24.63 -3.30
C SER A 355 -4.39 23.75 -2.08
N ASP A 356 -3.33 23.27 -1.43
CA ASP A 356 -3.46 22.44 -0.22
C ASP A 356 -4.20 23.17 0.91
N ALA A 357 -3.98 24.48 1.05
CA ALA A 357 -4.71 25.31 2.02
C ALA A 357 -6.21 25.41 1.69
N GLU A 358 -6.54 25.67 0.42
CA GLU A 358 -7.96 25.70 -0.02
C GLU A 358 -8.62 24.33 0.13
N LEU A 359 -7.91 23.22 -0.16
CA LEU A 359 -8.42 21.87 0.07
C LEU A 359 -8.64 21.59 1.57
N ALA A 360 -7.75 22.06 2.45
CA ALA A 360 -7.92 21.93 3.90
C ALA A 360 -9.15 22.71 4.41
N GLU A 361 -9.44 23.86 3.83
CA GLU A 361 -10.65 24.62 4.19
C GLU A 361 -11.94 23.96 3.66
N VAL A 362 -11.89 23.35 2.48
CA VAL A 362 -13.05 22.80 1.79
C VAL A 362 -13.41 21.40 2.26
N TYR A 363 -12.41 20.52 2.40
CA TYR A 363 -12.60 19.13 2.80
C TYR A 363 -11.30 18.56 3.41
N PRO A 364 -11.00 18.84 4.70
CA PRO A 364 -9.75 18.44 5.35
C PRO A 364 -9.70 16.94 5.73
N TYR A 365 -10.44 16.09 5.02
CA TYR A 365 -10.66 14.71 5.40
C TYR A 365 -10.29 13.70 4.32
N GLU A 366 -9.82 12.53 4.78
CA GLU A 366 -9.84 11.30 4.00
C GLU A 366 -10.84 10.30 4.61
N ASP A 367 -11.71 9.77 3.75
CA ASP A 367 -12.76 8.83 4.11
C ASP A 367 -12.34 7.39 3.78
N TRP A 368 -12.74 6.46 4.64
CA TRP A 368 -12.41 5.04 4.52
C TRP A 368 -13.62 4.16 4.87
N VAL A 369 -13.65 2.97 4.28
CA VAL A 369 -14.62 1.92 4.64
C VAL A 369 -13.89 0.80 5.35
N LEU A 370 -14.27 0.53 6.60
CA LEU A 370 -13.78 -0.59 7.39
C LEU A 370 -14.44 -1.88 6.89
N ALA A 371 -13.68 -2.66 6.14
CA ALA A 371 -14.16 -3.88 5.49
C ALA A 371 -14.13 -5.10 6.41
N ARG A 372 -13.12 -5.19 7.28
CA ARG A 372 -12.95 -6.25 8.29
C ARG A 372 -12.37 -5.65 9.56
N SER A 373 -12.84 -6.13 10.72
CA SER A 373 -12.27 -5.78 12.02
C SER A 373 -12.28 -7.00 12.92
N LEU A 374 -11.11 -7.36 13.46
CA LEU A 374 -10.94 -8.41 14.47
C LEU A 374 -10.84 -7.82 15.89
N VAL A 375 -10.99 -6.51 16.01
CA VAL A 375 -11.15 -5.77 17.27
C VAL A 375 -12.51 -5.07 17.30
N PRO A 376 -13.06 -4.75 18.48
CA PRO A 376 -14.29 -3.97 18.57
C PRO A 376 -14.20 -2.65 17.81
N SER A 377 -15.20 -2.37 16.98
CA SER A 377 -15.31 -1.12 16.21
C SER A 377 -16.67 -0.49 16.43
N ARG A 378 -16.69 0.81 16.76
CA ARG A 378 -17.92 1.58 16.98
C ARG A 378 -18.70 1.76 15.67
N ALA A 379 -18.00 1.90 14.55
CA ALA A 379 -18.61 2.11 13.24
C ALA A 379 -19.30 0.86 12.66
N VAL A 380 -18.87 -0.35 13.08
CA VAL A 380 -19.51 -1.61 12.68
C VAL A 380 -20.65 -1.98 13.63
N ALA A 381 -20.50 -1.73 14.93
CA ALA A 381 -21.54 -2.04 15.93
C ALA A 381 -22.87 -1.31 15.69
N SER A 382 -22.83 -0.10 15.11
CA SER A 382 -24.02 0.67 14.75
C SER A 382 -24.74 0.17 13.48
N ARG A 383 -24.22 -0.85 12.78
CA ARG A 383 -24.74 -1.32 11.48
C ARG A 383 -25.34 -2.73 11.51
N VAL A 384 -25.31 -3.43 12.64
CA VAL A 384 -25.92 -4.78 12.73
C VAL A 384 -27.45 -4.67 12.69
N PRO A 385 -28.14 -5.19 11.65
CA PRO A 385 -29.57 -5.44 11.73
C PRO A 385 -29.77 -6.59 12.72
N GLY A 386 -30.64 -6.40 13.72
CA GLY A 386 -30.93 -7.44 14.70
C GLY A 386 -31.37 -8.75 14.02
N ASP A 387 -30.87 -9.87 14.54
CA ASP A 387 -31.34 -11.21 14.19
C ASP A 387 -32.87 -11.28 14.26
N GLY A 388 -33.52 -11.65 13.15
CA GLY A 388 -34.90 -12.11 13.16
C GLY A 388 -35.80 -11.56 12.05
N ALA A 389 -36.12 -12.45 11.11
CA ALA A 389 -37.26 -12.40 10.19
C ALA A 389 -37.30 -11.26 9.15
N LEU A 390 -37.06 -11.64 7.90
CA LEU A 390 -37.51 -10.92 6.71
C LEU A 390 -39.03 -10.73 6.78
N THR A 391 -39.47 -9.58 7.28
CA THR A 391 -40.82 -9.09 7.07
C THR A 391 -40.72 -7.82 6.25
N HIS A 392 -41.26 -7.87 5.04
CA HIS A 392 -41.45 -6.70 4.18
C HIS A 392 -42.32 -5.70 4.94
N SER A 393 -41.70 -4.62 5.41
CA SER A 393 -42.40 -3.40 5.82
C SER A 393 -41.77 -2.22 5.10
N GLU A 394 -42.64 -1.38 4.54
CA GLU A 394 -42.33 -0.23 3.70
C GLU A 394 -41.42 0.80 4.41
N PRO A 395 -40.68 1.65 3.66
CA PRO A 395 -39.75 2.60 4.26
C PRO A 395 -40.53 3.73 4.94
N GLY A 396 -40.73 3.58 6.25
CA GLY A 396 -41.08 4.68 7.13
C GLY A 396 -39.88 5.59 7.35
N ASP A 397 -40.16 6.90 7.37
CA ASP A 397 -39.26 8.06 7.44
C ASP A 397 -38.49 8.18 8.77
N GLY A 398 -37.87 7.09 9.22
CA GLY A 398 -37.04 7.02 10.42
C GLY A 398 -35.57 7.10 10.05
N ALA A 399 -34.96 8.27 10.19
CA ALA A 399 -33.52 8.42 10.11
C ALA A 399 -32.84 7.42 11.06
N GLN A 400 -32.12 6.44 10.51
CA GLN A 400 -31.21 5.64 11.32
C GLN A 400 -30.21 6.58 12.01
N PRO A 401 -29.91 6.40 13.31
CA PRO A 401 -28.91 7.21 13.97
C PRO A 401 -27.61 7.13 13.17
N ALA A 402 -27.01 8.29 12.86
CA ALA A 402 -25.76 8.36 12.12
C ALA A 402 -24.74 7.45 12.81
N ALA A 403 -24.26 6.43 12.10
CA ALA A 403 -23.18 5.58 12.58
C ALA A 403 -22.01 6.47 13.02
N GLU A 404 -21.55 6.33 14.26
CA GLU A 404 -20.42 7.11 14.79
C GLU A 404 -19.18 6.77 13.95
N LEU A 405 -18.69 7.74 13.17
CA LEU A 405 -17.50 7.55 12.34
C LEU A 405 -16.27 7.43 13.24
N GLU A 406 -15.40 6.47 12.96
CA GLU A 406 -14.07 6.45 13.57
C GLU A 406 -13.22 7.60 12.99
N ASP A 407 -12.31 8.16 13.80
CA ASP A 407 -11.37 9.21 13.40
C ASP A 407 -9.91 8.72 13.38
N ASP A 408 -9.70 7.42 13.60
CA ASP A 408 -8.41 6.75 13.63
C ASP A 408 -8.54 5.33 13.06
N LEU A 409 -7.74 4.98 12.05
CA LEU A 409 -7.64 3.62 11.52
C LEU A 409 -7.21 2.60 12.59
N PHE A 410 -6.45 3.04 13.61
CA PHE A 410 -6.03 2.20 14.75
C PHE A 410 -7.03 2.23 15.92
N ALA A 411 -8.23 2.81 15.75
CA ALA A 411 -9.27 2.74 16.76
C ALA A 411 -9.55 1.28 17.17
N GLY A 412 -9.54 1.02 18.48
CA GLY A 412 -9.65 -0.32 19.06
C GLY A 412 -8.33 -1.11 19.18
N ILE A 413 -7.25 -0.62 18.54
CA ILE A 413 -5.90 -1.23 18.59
C ILE A 413 -4.99 -0.41 19.53
N ARG A 414 -4.99 0.91 19.39
CA ARG A 414 -4.24 1.83 20.26
C ARG A 414 -5.18 2.63 21.16
N THR A 415 -4.71 3.00 22.34
CA THR A 415 -5.40 3.99 23.17
C THR A 415 -5.45 5.31 22.42
N PRO A 416 -6.59 6.03 22.41
CA PRO A 416 -6.68 7.33 21.76
C PRO A 416 -5.55 8.24 22.24
N THR A 417 -4.89 8.91 21.30
CA THR A 417 -3.99 10.00 21.69
C THR A 417 -4.89 11.11 22.25
N PRO A 418 -4.69 11.59 23.48
CA PRO A 418 -5.51 12.67 24.00
C PRO A 418 -5.40 13.86 23.06
N MET A 419 -6.53 14.37 22.59
CA MET A 419 -6.58 15.59 21.79
C MET A 419 -5.93 16.70 22.61
N VAL A 420 -4.79 17.21 22.15
CA VAL A 420 -4.21 18.43 22.72
C VAL A 420 -5.14 19.56 22.29
N THR A 421 -5.99 19.99 23.22
CA THR A 421 -6.94 21.11 23.05
C THR A 421 -6.25 22.44 22.84
#